data_AF-A0A7S2NRH8-F1
#
_entry.id   AF-A0A7S2NRH8-F1
#
_cell.length_a   1.000
_cell.length_b   1.000
_cell.length_c   1.000
_cell.angle_alpha   90.00
_cell.angle_beta   90.00
_cell.angle_gamma   90.00
#
_symmetry.space_group_name_H-M   'P 1'
#
loop_
_entity.id
_entity.type
_entity.pdbx_description
1 polymer ?
#
loop_
_entity_poly.entity_id
_entity_poly.type
_entity_poly.pdbx_seq_one_letter_code
_entity_poly.pdbx_strand_id
1 'polypeptide(L)'
;VDSEAIDSAGSHTLAECASRAELEEATLFFFVVQFCFFLFLGLMVNRLRVVFAPLMVVLASSCFGPRLFAWGRHNPLWLLLLAMLHVGHLVYVAQLLPCAGIKEGVCTQVADKKSNDGDQVDLIDWMNRRLPPSLPLLASMNVAGTLRAFTASPMIVHPQFESETLRSRVQRAYEMYHCGTEESFSQTMQQLHAKVVVFEYHRCFFTPYILDDRRKNCMSGKHKPEDQLCLKLHLSPRFKQVFMNGAYGVFDL
;
A
#
# COMPACT_ATOMS: atom_id res chain seq x y z
N VAL A 1 18.72 67.36 3.07
CA VAL A 1 17.95 66.58 2.08
C VAL A 1 18.01 65.07 2.33
N ASP A 2 18.91 64.58 3.19
CA ASP A 2 19.07 63.12 3.42
C ASP A 2 18.40 62.54 4.67
N SER A 3 17.58 63.28 5.42
CA SER A 3 16.84 62.71 6.57
C SER A 3 15.43 62.21 6.22
N GLU A 4 14.73 62.81 5.26
CA GLU A 4 13.38 62.37 4.86
C GLU A 4 13.37 61.11 3.98
N ALA A 5 14.48 60.82 3.28
CA ALA A 5 14.58 59.62 2.44
C ALA A 5 14.80 58.32 3.24
N ILE A 6 15.36 58.41 4.45
CA ILE A 6 15.64 57.26 5.32
C ILE A 6 14.36 56.82 6.07
N ASP A 7 13.51 57.77 6.49
CA ASP A 7 12.24 57.47 7.15
C ASP A 7 11.19 56.85 6.22
N SER A 8 11.17 57.26 4.94
CA SER A 8 10.27 56.69 3.93
C SER A 8 10.60 55.22 3.62
N ALA A 9 11.88 54.88 3.45
CA ALA A 9 12.31 53.51 3.19
C ALA A 9 12.09 52.56 4.39
N GLY A 10 12.21 53.07 5.62
CA GLY A 10 11.91 52.32 6.86
C GLY A 10 10.42 52.05 7.06
N SER A 11 9.55 52.99 6.69
CA SER A 11 8.09 52.84 6.77
C SER A 11 7.57 51.74 5.83
N HIS A 12 8.04 51.71 4.58
CA HIS A 12 7.64 50.70 3.61
C HIS A 12 8.08 49.29 4.00
N THR A 13 9.28 49.13 4.55
CA THR A 13 9.81 47.83 5.00
C THR A 13 9.12 47.31 6.27
N LEU A 14 8.71 48.19 7.18
CA LEU A 14 7.96 47.81 8.38
C LEU A 14 6.53 47.34 8.04
N ALA A 15 5.85 48.02 7.12
CA ALA A 15 4.51 47.62 6.67
C ALA A 15 4.54 46.27 5.93
N GLU A 16 5.55 46.03 5.09
CA GLU A 16 5.74 44.76 4.39
C GLU A 16 6.07 43.62 5.36
N CYS A 17 6.86 43.90 6.40
CA CYS A 17 7.18 42.93 7.45
C CYS A 17 5.98 42.59 8.34
N ALA A 18 5.11 43.57 8.65
CA ALA A 18 3.88 43.36 9.39
C ALA A 18 2.87 42.51 8.58
N SER A 19 2.70 42.82 7.28
CA SER A 19 1.86 42.02 6.38
C SER A 19 2.34 40.57 6.26
N ARG A 20 3.66 40.35 6.25
CA ARG A 20 4.25 39.01 6.20
C ARG A 20 4.01 38.21 7.48
N ALA A 21 4.07 38.86 8.66
CA ALA A 21 3.80 38.21 9.93
C ALA A 21 2.33 37.73 10.04
N GLU A 22 1.38 38.57 9.65
CA GLU A 22 -0.05 38.22 9.61
C GLU A 22 -0.33 37.04 8.68
N LEU A 23 0.34 37.00 7.51
CA LEU A 23 0.22 35.90 6.57
C LEU A 23 0.81 34.59 7.11
N GLU A 24 1.94 34.66 7.82
CA GLU A 24 2.55 33.51 8.49
C GLU A 24 1.64 32.93 9.58
N GLU A 25 0.99 33.78 10.38
CA GLU A 25 0.04 33.37 11.41
C GLU A 25 -1.22 32.71 10.82
N ALA A 26 -1.79 33.31 9.76
CA ALA A 26 -2.92 32.73 9.04
C ALA A 26 -2.58 31.37 8.42
N THR A 27 -1.37 31.26 7.85
CA THR A 27 -0.88 30.01 7.24
C THR A 27 -0.68 28.92 8.29
N LEU A 28 -0.09 29.25 9.45
CA LEU A 28 0.12 28.31 10.54
C LEU A 28 -1.21 27.84 11.14
N PHE A 29 -2.17 28.76 11.34
CA PHE A 29 -3.51 28.43 11.79
C PHE A 29 -4.20 27.44 10.84
N PHE A 30 -4.12 27.70 9.53
CA PHE A 30 -4.66 26.78 8.52
C PHE A 30 -4.04 25.38 8.62
N PHE A 31 -2.71 25.27 8.73
CA PHE A 31 -2.04 23.98 8.87
C PHE A 31 -2.41 23.25 10.16
N VAL A 32 -2.61 23.95 11.27
CA VAL A 32 -3.05 23.34 12.54
C VAL A 32 -4.48 22.79 12.42
N VAL A 33 -5.40 23.55 11.82
CA VAL A 33 -6.78 23.07 11.60
C VAL A 33 -6.77 21.85 10.66
N GLN A 34 -6.03 21.93 9.57
CA GLN A 34 -5.90 20.84 8.59
C GLN A 34 -5.27 19.58 9.22
N PHE A 35 -4.28 19.77 10.08
CA PHE A 35 -3.63 18.71 10.85
C PHE A 35 -4.62 18.01 11.77
N CYS A 36 -5.37 18.76 12.58
CA CYS A 36 -6.37 18.20 13.50
C CYS A 36 -7.44 17.41 12.75
N PHE A 37 -7.89 17.92 11.60
CA PHE A 37 -8.86 17.24 10.74
C PHE A 37 -8.32 15.91 10.19
N PHE A 38 -7.12 15.91 9.60
CA PHE A 38 -6.53 14.67 9.07
C PHE A 38 -6.09 13.69 10.17
N LEU A 39 -5.72 14.19 11.35
CA LEU A 39 -5.48 13.35 12.52
C LEU A 39 -6.76 12.60 12.90
N PHE A 40 -7.88 13.32 13.04
CA PHE A 40 -9.18 12.72 13.32
C PHE A 40 -9.57 11.67 12.27
N LEU A 41 -9.45 12.01 10.98
CA LEU A 41 -9.71 11.06 9.89
C LEU A 41 -8.76 9.85 9.92
N GLY A 42 -7.47 10.04 10.24
CA GLY A 42 -6.47 8.98 10.35
C GLY A 42 -6.65 8.06 11.57
N LEU A 43 -7.30 8.56 12.63
CA LEU A 43 -7.73 7.75 13.75
C LEU A 43 -8.92 6.85 13.36
N MET A 44 -9.86 7.36 12.57
CA MET A 44 -11.00 6.58 12.08
C MET A 44 -10.62 5.58 10.97
N VAL A 45 -9.77 6.01 10.03
CA VAL A 45 -9.40 5.22 8.84
C VAL A 45 -7.88 5.11 8.75
N ASN A 46 -7.35 3.92 9.05
CA ASN A 46 -5.90 3.68 9.08
C ASN A 46 -5.18 4.04 7.75
N ARG A 47 -5.86 3.88 6.61
CA ARG A 47 -5.29 4.24 5.29
C ARG A 47 -5.06 5.75 5.11
N LEU A 48 -5.79 6.61 5.84
CA LEU A 48 -5.65 8.07 5.75
C LEU A 48 -4.49 8.62 6.58
N ARG A 49 -3.85 7.80 7.43
CA ARG A 49 -2.66 8.20 8.20
C ARG A 49 -1.49 8.65 7.32
N VAL A 50 -1.43 8.18 6.07
CA VAL A 50 -0.41 8.62 5.10
C VAL A 50 -0.56 10.10 4.72
N VAL A 51 -1.78 10.63 4.70
CA VAL A 51 -2.07 12.03 4.32
C VAL A 51 -1.68 13.00 5.44
N PHE A 52 -1.70 12.51 6.67
CA PHE A 52 -1.32 13.27 7.87
C PHE A 52 0.20 13.48 8.00
N ALA A 53 1.02 12.56 7.47
CA ALA A 53 2.46 12.56 7.68
C ALA A 53 3.20 13.83 7.19
N PRO A 54 2.91 14.40 5.99
CA PRO A 54 3.55 15.64 5.55
C PRO A 54 3.23 16.84 6.46
N LEU A 55 1.99 16.91 6.98
CA LEU A 55 1.56 18.01 7.85
C LEU A 55 2.23 17.96 9.23
N MET A 56 2.44 16.75 9.78
CA MET A 56 3.27 16.54 10.97
C MET A 56 4.66 17.14 10.80
N VAL A 57 5.32 16.86 9.68
CA VAL A 57 6.70 17.32 9.43
C VAL A 57 6.76 18.85 9.30
N VAL A 58 5.80 19.45 8.59
CA VAL A 58 5.71 20.91 8.46
C VAL A 58 5.52 21.58 9.81
N LEU A 59 4.52 21.15 10.60
CA LEU A 59 4.27 21.74 11.92
C LEU A 59 5.42 21.50 12.91
N ALA A 60 6.03 20.31 12.87
CA ALA A 60 7.21 20.02 13.67
C ALA A 60 8.36 20.97 13.33
N SER A 61 8.63 21.22 12.04
CA SER A 61 9.68 22.15 11.61
C SER A 61 9.42 23.59 12.07
N SER A 62 8.16 24.03 12.08
CA SER A 62 7.76 25.35 12.59
C SER A 62 8.02 25.52 14.08
N CYS A 63 7.90 24.44 14.88
CA CYS A 63 8.24 24.46 16.30
C CYS A 63 9.75 24.61 16.57
N PHE A 64 10.62 24.20 15.65
CA PHE A 64 12.10 24.26 15.79
C PHE A 64 12.74 25.47 15.11
N GLY A 65 11.96 26.54 14.88
CA GLY A 65 12.42 27.73 14.17
C GLY A 65 13.40 28.63 14.95
N PRO A 66 13.91 29.71 14.30
CA PRO A 66 14.92 30.63 14.84
C PRO A 66 14.52 31.29 16.17
N ARG A 67 13.20 31.45 16.41
CA ARG A 67 12.66 32.01 17.66
C ARG A 67 12.97 31.14 18.88
N LEU A 68 13.01 29.83 18.71
CA LEU A 68 13.40 28.88 19.76
C LEU A 68 14.89 29.06 20.11
N PHE A 69 15.75 29.16 19.11
CA PHE A 69 17.19 29.41 19.29
C PHE A 69 17.53 30.78 19.88
N ALA A 70 16.74 31.82 19.56
CA ALA A 70 16.90 33.15 20.13
C ALA A 70 16.70 33.14 21.66
N TRP A 71 15.70 32.40 22.16
CA TRP A 71 15.47 32.21 23.59
C TRP A 71 16.60 31.43 24.27
N GLY A 72 17.11 30.40 23.60
CA GLY A 72 18.21 29.58 24.11
C GLY A 72 19.56 30.30 24.21
N ARG A 73 19.74 31.41 23.49
CA ARG A 73 20.95 32.25 23.57
C ARG A 73 21.14 32.90 24.94
N HIS A 74 20.05 33.12 25.69
CA HIS A 74 20.09 33.66 27.05
C HIS A 74 20.32 32.59 28.12
N ASN A 75 20.14 31.30 27.80
CA ASN A 75 20.33 30.22 28.76
C ASN A 75 20.87 28.95 28.05
N PRO A 76 22.20 28.73 28.03
CA PRO A 76 22.81 27.61 27.31
C PRO A 76 22.43 26.23 27.88
N LEU A 77 22.03 26.17 29.16
CA LEU A 77 21.50 24.95 29.78
C LEU A 77 20.21 24.48 29.11
N TRP A 78 19.35 25.41 28.68
CA TRP A 78 18.09 25.07 28.03
C TRP A 78 18.29 24.50 26.61
N LEU A 79 19.27 25.03 25.86
CA LEU A 79 19.68 24.45 24.57
C LEU A 79 20.25 23.05 24.73
N LEU A 80 21.08 22.82 25.76
CA LEU A 80 21.61 21.50 26.10
C LEU A 80 20.48 20.51 26.44
N LEU A 81 19.50 20.92 27.23
CA LEU A 81 18.34 20.08 27.58
C LEU A 81 17.49 19.72 26.35
N LEU A 82 17.24 20.66 25.45
CA LEU A 82 16.53 20.40 24.20
C LEU A 82 17.32 19.44 23.30
N ALA A 83 18.63 19.66 23.15
CA ALA A 83 19.48 18.76 22.36
C ALA A 83 19.47 17.33 22.93
N MET A 84 19.56 17.18 24.26
CA MET A 84 19.46 15.89 24.93
C MET A 84 18.09 15.23 24.74
N LEU A 85 17.01 16.01 24.80
CA LEU A 85 15.65 15.52 24.52
C LEU A 85 15.51 15.05 23.06
N HIS A 86 16.11 15.77 22.10
CA HIS A 86 16.12 15.40 20.69
C HIS A 86 16.92 14.13 20.42
N VAL A 87 18.12 14.02 20.99
CA VAL A 87 18.92 12.81 20.89
C VAL A 87 18.17 11.64 21.53
N GLY A 88 17.57 11.84 22.70
CA GLY A 88 16.73 10.84 23.36
C GLY A 88 15.53 10.40 22.50
N HIS A 89 14.82 11.35 21.89
CA HIS A 89 13.71 11.06 20.99
C HIS A 89 14.18 10.35 19.71
N LEU A 90 15.30 10.76 19.13
CA LEU A 90 15.88 10.11 17.95
C LEU A 90 16.29 8.67 18.27
N VAL A 91 16.91 8.42 19.42
CA VAL A 91 17.25 7.08 19.90
C VAL A 91 15.99 6.26 20.15
N TYR A 92 14.97 6.84 20.78
CA TYR A 92 13.68 6.17 21.00
C TYR A 92 12.99 5.81 19.68
N VAL A 93 12.91 6.74 18.73
CA VAL A 93 12.35 6.48 17.40
C VAL A 93 13.20 5.46 16.64
N ALA A 94 14.53 5.52 16.74
CA ALA A 94 15.42 4.53 16.12
C ALA A 94 15.22 3.13 16.71
N GLN A 95 14.89 3.01 17.99
CA GLN A 95 14.49 1.74 18.60
C GLN A 95 13.12 1.24 18.13
N LEU A 96 12.23 2.16 17.73
CA LEU A 96 10.95 1.83 17.09
C LEU A 96 11.08 1.57 15.58
N LEU A 97 12.18 2.02 14.96
CA LEU A 97 12.40 1.83 13.53
C LEU A 97 12.61 0.35 13.21
N PRO A 98 12.05 -0.13 12.09
CA PRO A 98 11.93 -1.55 11.76
C PRO A 98 13.17 -2.40 11.95
N CYS A 99 14.35 -1.85 11.66
CA CYS A 99 15.56 -2.64 11.50
C CYS A 99 16.76 -2.07 12.27
N ALA A 100 16.51 -1.18 13.23
CA ALA A 100 17.55 -0.59 14.09
C ALA A 100 17.32 -0.83 15.61
N GLY A 101 16.16 -1.34 16.02
CA GLY A 101 15.84 -1.67 17.40
C GLY A 101 16.34 -3.05 17.86
N ILE A 102 16.71 -3.17 19.15
CA ILE A 102 17.15 -4.41 19.81
C ILE A 102 15.95 -5.28 20.24
N LYS A 103 14.80 -4.66 20.51
CA LYS A 103 13.54 -5.39 20.68
C LYS A 103 13.02 -5.70 19.30
N GLU A 104 12.54 -6.93 19.09
CA GLU A 104 11.84 -7.43 17.89
C GLU A 104 11.27 -6.30 17.02
N GLY A 105 12.13 -5.74 16.16
CA GLY A 105 11.78 -4.59 15.35
C GLY A 105 10.78 -5.00 14.28
N VAL A 106 10.23 -4.06 13.51
CA VAL A 106 9.33 -4.40 12.38
C VAL A 106 9.97 -5.31 11.32
N CYS A 107 11.29 -5.51 11.34
CA CYS A 107 11.99 -6.59 10.63
C CYS A 107 11.54 -8.01 11.11
N THR A 108 11.09 -8.18 12.36
CA THR A 108 10.47 -9.39 12.93
C THR A 108 8.98 -9.22 13.24
N GLN A 109 8.48 -8.00 13.47
CA GLN A 109 7.05 -7.69 13.54
C GLN A 109 6.47 -7.58 12.14
N VAL A 110 6.46 -8.72 11.46
CA VAL A 110 5.31 -9.04 10.64
C VAL A 110 4.14 -9.12 11.62
N ALA A 111 3.49 -7.97 11.92
CA ALA A 111 2.36 -7.89 12.84
C ALA A 111 1.46 -9.10 12.63
N ASP A 112 1.02 -9.78 13.71
CA ASP A 112 0.15 -10.97 13.63
C ASP A 112 -0.89 -10.74 12.54
N LYS A 113 -0.65 -11.37 11.39
CA LYS A 113 -1.44 -11.08 10.21
C LYS A 113 -2.74 -11.81 10.44
N LYS A 114 -3.77 -11.06 10.81
CA LYS A 114 -5.13 -11.58 11.05
C LYS A 114 -5.98 -11.24 9.84
N SER A 115 -6.57 -12.26 9.22
CA SER A 115 -7.68 -12.07 8.30
C SER A 115 -8.98 -12.37 9.05
N ASN A 116 -10.02 -11.60 8.75
CA ASN A 116 -11.36 -11.81 9.30
C ASN A 116 -12.15 -12.84 8.48
N ASP A 117 -11.60 -13.31 7.36
CA ASP A 117 -12.23 -14.28 6.46
C ASP A 117 -11.67 -15.69 6.74
N GLY A 118 -12.53 -16.58 7.25
CA GLY A 118 -12.16 -17.95 7.61
C GLY A 118 -11.69 -18.79 6.43
N ASP A 119 -12.32 -18.66 5.25
CA ASP A 119 -11.91 -19.39 4.04
C ASP A 119 -10.54 -18.90 3.57
N GLN A 120 -10.25 -17.61 3.73
CA GLN A 120 -8.95 -17.06 3.38
C GLN A 120 -7.86 -17.54 4.36
N VAL A 121 -8.16 -17.59 5.67
CA VAL A 121 -7.23 -18.11 6.68
C VAL A 121 -6.90 -19.58 6.41
N ASP A 122 -7.92 -20.38 6.10
CA ASP A 122 -7.75 -21.80 5.79
C ASP A 122 -6.89 -22.03 4.53
N LEU A 123 -7.14 -21.26 3.47
CA LEU A 123 -6.28 -21.27 2.27
C LEU A 123 -4.82 -20.94 2.61
N ILE A 124 -4.59 -19.86 3.36
CA ILE A 124 -3.24 -19.42 3.75
C ILE A 124 -2.53 -20.47 4.59
N ASP A 125 -3.22 -21.05 5.58
CA ASP A 125 -2.67 -22.08 6.45
C ASP A 125 -2.30 -23.34 5.65
N TRP A 126 -3.20 -23.80 4.78
CA TRP A 126 -2.91 -24.92 3.88
C TRP A 126 -1.71 -24.63 2.97
N MET A 127 -1.64 -23.45 2.36
CA MET A 127 -0.55 -23.06 1.47
C MET A 127 0.80 -23.08 2.21
N ASN A 128 0.87 -22.49 3.40
CA ASN A 128 2.11 -22.43 4.18
C ASN A 128 2.57 -23.82 4.67
N ARG A 129 1.65 -24.75 4.89
CA ARG A 129 1.97 -26.12 5.30
C ARG A 129 2.32 -27.04 4.13
N ARG A 130 1.73 -26.82 2.96
CA ARG A 130 1.76 -27.79 1.84
C ARG A 130 2.58 -27.35 0.64
N LEU A 131 2.68 -26.05 0.36
CA LEU A 131 3.36 -25.55 -0.83
C LEU A 131 4.83 -25.20 -0.53
N PRO A 132 5.76 -25.47 -1.47
CA PRO A 132 7.13 -24.98 -1.36
C PRO A 132 7.19 -23.44 -1.34
N PRO A 133 8.06 -22.83 -0.52
CA PRO A 133 8.15 -21.37 -0.39
C PRO A 133 8.43 -20.62 -1.71
N SER A 134 9.10 -21.25 -2.67
CA SER A 134 9.47 -20.62 -3.95
C SER A 134 8.56 -21.02 -5.11
N LEU A 135 7.40 -21.62 -4.85
CA LEU A 135 6.49 -22.09 -5.90
C LEU A 135 5.77 -20.89 -6.56
N PRO A 136 5.94 -20.65 -7.87
CA PRO A 136 5.27 -19.55 -8.56
C PRO A 136 3.77 -19.82 -8.71
N LEU A 137 3.00 -18.90 -8.14
CA LEU A 137 1.54 -18.97 -8.07
C LEU A 137 0.88 -17.94 -8.96
N LEU A 138 -0.23 -18.38 -9.54
CA LEU A 138 -1.12 -17.53 -10.31
C LEU A 138 -2.43 -17.36 -9.55
N ALA A 139 -2.85 -16.13 -9.33
CA ALA A 139 -4.10 -15.80 -8.65
C ALA A 139 -4.63 -14.47 -9.19
N SER A 140 -5.90 -14.16 -8.90
CA SER A 140 -6.44 -12.81 -9.15
C SER A 140 -5.60 -11.76 -8.41
N MET A 141 -5.65 -10.52 -8.90
CA MET A 141 -4.88 -9.43 -8.29
C MET A 141 -5.26 -9.19 -6.82
N ASN A 142 -6.55 -9.34 -6.48
CA ASN A 142 -7.05 -9.11 -5.12
C ASN A 142 -6.52 -10.17 -4.15
N VAL A 143 -6.54 -11.44 -4.56
CA VAL A 143 -6.04 -12.55 -3.74
C VAL A 143 -4.52 -12.56 -3.69
N ALA A 144 -3.85 -12.30 -4.81
CA ALA A 144 -2.38 -12.24 -4.88
C ALA A 144 -1.79 -11.25 -3.88
N GLY A 145 -2.42 -10.09 -3.66
CA GLY A 145 -1.97 -9.13 -2.65
C GLY A 145 -2.00 -9.70 -1.23
N THR A 146 -3.08 -10.42 -0.89
CA THR A 146 -3.21 -11.04 0.43
C THR A 146 -2.28 -12.25 0.56
N LEU A 147 -2.22 -13.13 -0.42
CA LEU A 147 -1.32 -14.29 -0.39
C LEU A 147 0.15 -13.86 -0.34
N ARG A 148 0.55 -12.81 -1.05
CA ARG A 148 1.92 -12.26 -0.96
C ARG A 148 2.23 -11.72 0.43
N ALA A 149 1.23 -11.15 1.10
CA ALA A 149 1.41 -10.72 2.48
C ALA A 149 1.53 -11.93 3.41
N PHE A 150 0.73 -12.98 3.29
CA PHE A 150 0.64 -14.02 4.33
C PHE A 150 1.42 -15.31 4.03
N THR A 151 1.98 -15.46 2.83
CA THR A 151 2.70 -16.67 2.39
C THR A 151 4.06 -16.30 1.81
N ALA A 152 4.98 -17.27 1.78
CA ALA A 152 6.30 -17.08 1.16
C ALA A 152 6.27 -17.20 -0.38
N SER A 153 5.16 -17.68 -0.95
CA SER A 153 5.07 -18.04 -2.36
C SER A 153 5.12 -16.82 -3.29
N PRO A 154 5.96 -16.85 -4.35
CA PRO A 154 6.01 -15.77 -5.31
C PRO A 154 4.74 -15.73 -6.17
N MET A 155 4.09 -14.56 -6.21
CA MET A 155 2.90 -14.32 -7.03
C MET A 155 3.30 -13.75 -8.40
N ILE A 156 2.84 -14.40 -9.48
CA ILE A 156 3.11 -13.99 -10.86
C ILE A 156 2.47 -12.63 -11.19
N VAL A 157 1.27 -12.40 -10.66
CA VAL A 157 0.54 -11.14 -10.84
C VAL A 157 1.01 -10.13 -9.81
N HIS A 158 1.28 -8.90 -10.27
CA HIS A 158 1.65 -7.77 -9.41
C HIS A 158 0.57 -6.68 -9.50
N PRO A 159 0.07 -6.13 -8.37
CA PRO A 159 -0.96 -5.08 -8.39
C PRO A 159 -0.47 -3.70 -8.87
N GLN A 160 0.77 -3.58 -9.34
CA GLN A 160 1.31 -2.32 -9.88
C GLN A 160 1.24 -2.37 -11.41
N PHE A 161 0.62 -1.36 -12.01
CA PHE A 161 0.30 -1.29 -13.44
C PHE A 161 1.31 -0.46 -14.26
N GLU A 162 2.49 -0.21 -13.72
CA GLU A 162 3.47 0.73 -14.30
C GLU A 162 3.97 0.26 -15.67
N SER A 163 4.30 -1.04 -15.82
CA SER A 163 4.78 -1.60 -17.08
C SER A 163 3.68 -2.34 -17.85
N GLU A 164 3.71 -2.23 -19.18
CA GLU A 164 2.77 -2.93 -20.08
C GLU A 164 2.83 -4.45 -19.90
N THR A 165 4.04 -4.99 -19.67
CA THR A 165 4.24 -6.42 -19.41
C THR A 165 3.54 -6.89 -18.15
N LEU A 166 3.44 -6.07 -17.11
CA LEU A 166 2.68 -6.42 -15.90
C LEU A 166 1.19 -6.39 -16.17
N ARG A 167 0.71 -5.39 -16.93
CA ARG A 167 -0.72 -5.30 -17.31
C ARG A 167 -1.15 -6.49 -18.16
N SER A 168 -0.31 -6.93 -19.12
CA SER A 168 -0.64 -8.07 -19.96
C SER A 168 -0.67 -9.39 -19.19
N ARG A 169 0.17 -9.56 -18.15
CA ARG A 169 0.10 -10.71 -17.23
C ARG A 169 -1.19 -10.71 -16.41
N VAL A 170 -1.60 -9.55 -15.91
CA VAL A 170 -2.89 -9.37 -15.23
C VAL A 170 -4.03 -9.76 -16.18
N GLN A 171 -4.05 -9.21 -17.39
CA GLN A 171 -5.07 -9.51 -18.40
C GLN A 171 -5.18 -11.03 -18.66
N ARG A 172 -4.05 -11.71 -18.87
CA ARG A 172 -4.02 -13.17 -19.06
C ARG A 172 -4.55 -13.93 -17.85
N ALA A 173 -4.27 -13.46 -16.63
CA ALA A 173 -4.84 -14.06 -15.43
C ALA A 173 -6.36 -13.90 -15.37
N TYR A 174 -6.88 -12.74 -15.78
CA TYR A 174 -8.33 -12.51 -15.83
C TYR A 174 -9.03 -13.21 -16.99
N GLU A 175 -8.35 -13.45 -18.12
CA GLU A 175 -8.87 -14.29 -19.21
C GLU A 175 -9.33 -15.64 -18.64
N MET A 176 -8.55 -16.28 -17.77
CA MET A 176 -8.78 -17.63 -17.24
C MET A 176 -10.11 -17.78 -16.46
N TYR A 177 -10.60 -16.68 -15.88
CA TYR A 177 -11.88 -16.67 -15.18
C TYR A 177 -13.08 -16.64 -16.14
N HIS A 178 -12.93 -15.99 -17.30
CA HIS A 178 -14.05 -15.55 -18.15
C HIS A 178 -14.07 -16.16 -19.56
N CYS A 179 -12.91 -16.58 -20.04
CA CYS A 179 -12.69 -17.15 -21.36
C CYS A 179 -11.53 -18.14 -21.38
N GLY A 180 -11.58 -19.03 -22.36
CA GLY A 180 -10.47 -19.91 -22.67
C GLY A 180 -10.83 -21.37 -22.46
N THR A 181 -10.13 -22.18 -23.22
CA THR A 181 -10.18 -23.63 -23.13
C THR A 181 -9.13 -24.12 -22.15
N GLU A 182 -9.25 -25.38 -21.72
CA GLU A 182 -8.23 -26.06 -20.91
C GLU A 182 -6.84 -25.96 -21.54
N GLU A 183 -6.76 -26.11 -22.87
CA GLU A 183 -5.52 -26.02 -23.61
C GLU A 183 -4.93 -24.61 -23.59
N SER A 184 -5.75 -23.59 -23.87
CA SER A 184 -5.31 -22.19 -23.83
C SER A 184 -4.82 -21.82 -22.43
N PHE A 185 -5.49 -22.30 -21.38
CA PHE A 185 -5.08 -22.01 -20.01
C PHE A 185 -3.78 -22.72 -19.63
N SER A 186 -3.63 -24.00 -19.99
CA SER A 186 -2.39 -24.75 -19.80
C SER A 186 -1.20 -24.06 -20.47
N GLN A 187 -1.36 -23.60 -21.71
CA GLN A 187 -0.35 -22.82 -22.41
C GLN A 187 -0.03 -21.50 -21.69
N THR A 188 -1.04 -20.76 -21.23
CA THR A 188 -0.84 -19.52 -20.46
C THR A 188 -0.06 -19.77 -19.18
N MET A 189 -0.40 -20.83 -18.41
CA MET A 189 0.35 -21.20 -17.21
C MET A 189 1.81 -21.53 -17.52
N GLN A 190 2.06 -22.30 -18.58
CA GLN A 190 3.44 -22.61 -19.00
C GLN A 190 4.22 -21.35 -19.41
N GLN A 191 3.60 -20.45 -20.19
CA GLN A 191 4.21 -19.17 -20.61
C GLN A 191 4.53 -18.24 -19.43
N LEU A 192 3.68 -18.26 -18.40
CA LEU A 192 3.88 -17.47 -17.18
C LEU A 192 4.75 -18.19 -16.14
N HIS A 193 5.21 -19.41 -16.45
CA HIS A 193 5.90 -20.30 -15.51
C HIS A 193 5.12 -20.53 -14.21
N ALA A 194 3.78 -20.49 -14.29
CA ALA A 194 2.89 -20.84 -13.19
C ALA A 194 2.87 -22.35 -13.00
N LYS A 195 2.98 -22.79 -11.75
CA LYS A 195 2.80 -24.22 -11.39
C LYS A 195 1.43 -24.46 -10.79
N VAL A 196 1.02 -23.58 -9.91
CA VAL A 196 -0.28 -23.70 -9.23
C VAL A 196 -1.09 -22.42 -9.46
N VAL A 197 -2.40 -22.59 -9.59
CA VAL A 197 -3.37 -21.50 -9.74
C VAL A 197 -4.37 -21.53 -8.58
N VAL A 198 -4.72 -20.35 -8.08
CA VAL A 198 -5.76 -20.15 -7.07
C VAL A 198 -6.95 -19.44 -7.72
N PHE A 199 -8.10 -20.11 -7.71
CA PHE A 199 -9.37 -19.58 -8.18
C PHE A 199 -10.26 -19.15 -7.02
N GLU A 200 -11.06 -18.10 -7.27
CA GLU A 200 -12.14 -17.64 -6.40
C GLU A 200 -13.46 -18.06 -7.04
N TYR A 201 -14.24 -18.89 -6.36
CA TYR A 201 -15.48 -19.43 -6.95
C TYR A 201 -16.47 -18.34 -7.32
N HIS A 202 -16.59 -17.29 -6.50
CA HIS A 202 -17.51 -16.19 -6.77
C HIS A 202 -17.22 -15.50 -8.11
N ARG A 203 -15.96 -15.47 -8.57
CA ARG A 203 -15.62 -14.91 -9.89
C ARG A 203 -15.98 -15.80 -11.07
N CYS A 204 -16.05 -17.12 -10.88
CA CYS A 204 -16.44 -18.05 -11.95
C CYS A 204 -17.93 -17.95 -12.30
N PHE A 205 -18.80 -17.72 -11.31
CA PHE A 205 -20.26 -17.80 -11.48
C PHE A 205 -20.90 -16.45 -11.82
N PHE A 206 -20.77 -15.48 -10.91
CA PHE A 206 -21.37 -14.17 -11.06
C PHE A 206 -20.58 -13.15 -10.26
N THR A 207 -20.14 -12.12 -10.95
CA THR A 207 -19.39 -11.03 -10.35
C THR A 207 -20.02 -9.71 -10.76
N PRO A 208 -20.47 -8.89 -9.80
CA PRO A 208 -21.00 -7.57 -10.09
C PRO A 208 -19.89 -6.57 -10.46
N TYR A 209 -18.62 -7.00 -10.46
CA TYR A 209 -17.50 -6.12 -10.71
C TYR A 209 -17.29 -5.89 -12.20
N ILE A 210 -17.23 -4.61 -12.59
CA ILE A 210 -16.92 -4.18 -13.96
C ILE A 210 -15.59 -4.76 -14.47
N LEU A 211 -14.66 -5.02 -13.54
CA LEU A 211 -13.35 -5.64 -13.81
C LEU A 211 -13.45 -7.09 -14.28
N ASP A 212 -14.60 -7.73 -14.08
CA ASP A 212 -14.84 -9.11 -14.47
C ASP A 212 -15.80 -9.20 -15.69
N ASP A 213 -15.99 -8.09 -16.42
CA ASP A 213 -16.77 -8.10 -17.65
C ASP A 213 -16.04 -8.90 -18.73
N ARG A 214 -16.64 -10.02 -19.13
CA ARG A 214 -16.17 -10.89 -20.21
C ARG A 214 -15.83 -10.12 -21.49
N ARG A 215 -16.59 -9.08 -21.84
CA ARG A 215 -16.37 -8.28 -23.07
C ARG A 215 -15.07 -7.49 -23.03
N LYS A 216 -14.53 -7.23 -21.83
CA LYS A 216 -13.27 -6.51 -21.60
C LYS A 216 -12.10 -7.45 -21.36
N ASN A 217 -12.34 -8.55 -20.66
CA ASN A 217 -11.30 -9.49 -20.29
C ASN A 217 -10.94 -10.44 -21.43
N CYS A 218 -11.88 -10.73 -22.32
CA CYS A 218 -11.68 -11.69 -23.40
C CYS A 218 -11.30 -10.99 -24.70
N MET A 219 -10.21 -11.45 -25.31
CA MET A 219 -9.82 -10.99 -26.65
C MET A 219 -10.91 -11.37 -27.67
N SER A 220 -11.47 -10.36 -28.34
CA SER A 220 -12.51 -10.54 -29.36
C SER A 220 -12.02 -11.46 -30.48
N GLY A 221 -12.85 -12.44 -30.87
CA GLY A 221 -12.55 -13.39 -31.95
C GLY A 221 -11.63 -14.56 -31.59
N LYS A 222 -11.03 -14.58 -30.38
CA LYS A 222 -10.12 -15.65 -29.94
C LYS A 222 -10.83 -16.79 -29.20
N HIS A 223 -11.93 -16.50 -28.51
CA HIS A 223 -12.62 -17.44 -27.63
C HIS A 223 -14.11 -17.54 -27.95
N LYS A 224 -14.65 -18.75 -27.90
CA LYS A 224 -16.07 -18.99 -28.12
C LYS A 224 -16.87 -18.74 -26.83
N PRO A 225 -18.18 -18.44 -26.92
CA PRO A 225 -19.05 -18.26 -25.76
C PRO A 225 -18.98 -19.41 -24.73
N GLU A 226 -18.80 -20.65 -25.19
CA GLU A 226 -18.72 -21.87 -24.41
C GLU A 226 -17.37 -22.15 -23.70
N ASP A 227 -16.34 -21.35 -24.02
CA ASP A 227 -14.99 -21.47 -23.46
C ASP A 227 -14.94 -20.87 -22.05
N GLN A 228 -15.63 -21.50 -21.10
CA GLN A 228 -15.72 -21.08 -19.70
C GLN A 228 -15.02 -22.10 -18.79
N LEU A 229 -13.70 -22.11 -18.83
CA LEU A 229 -12.90 -23.06 -18.07
C LEU A 229 -13.15 -22.97 -16.55
N CYS A 230 -13.28 -21.77 -15.99
CA CYS A 230 -13.51 -21.56 -14.56
C CYS A 230 -14.65 -22.42 -14.00
N LEU A 231 -15.75 -22.56 -14.77
CA LEU A 231 -16.92 -23.36 -14.39
C LEU A 231 -16.71 -24.88 -14.57
N LYS A 232 -15.77 -25.28 -15.42
CA LYS A 232 -15.51 -26.67 -15.82
C LYS A 232 -14.23 -27.24 -15.20
N LEU A 233 -13.49 -26.44 -14.43
CA LEU A 233 -12.14 -26.76 -13.98
C LEU A 233 -12.10 -28.05 -13.13
N HIS A 234 -13.12 -28.28 -12.31
CA HIS A 234 -13.28 -29.50 -11.50
C HIS A 234 -13.44 -30.79 -12.33
N LEU A 235 -13.87 -30.66 -13.59
CA LEU A 235 -14.08 -31.79 -14.50
C LEU A 235 -12.88 -31.99 -15.45
N SER A 236 -11.92 -31.06 -15.47
CA SER A 236 -10.80 -31.14 -16.39
C SER A 236 -9.84 -32.25 -15.98
N PRO A 237 -9.46 -33.17 -16.89
CA PRO A 237 -8.43 -34.17 -16.62
C PRO A 237 -7.02 -33.58 -16.56
N ARG A 238 -6.82 -32.34 -17.02
CA ARG A 238 -5.51 -31.66 -17.06
C ARG A 238 -5.18 -30.90 -15.79
N PHE A 239 -6.18 -30.55 -14.99
CA PHE A 239 -5.98 -29.75 -13.78
C PHE A 239 -6.30 -30.58 -12.56
N LYS A 240 -5.29 -30.87 -11.76
CA LYS A 240 -5.48 -31.60 -10.52
C LYS A 240 -5.84 -30.65 -9.40
N GLN A 241 -7.04 -30.79 -8.85
CA GLN A 241 -7.42 -30.06 -7.64
C GLN A 241 -6.61 -30.56 -6.45
N VAL A 242 -5.92 -29.65 -5.76
CA VAL A 242 -5.07 -29.95 -4.60
C VAL A 242 -5.62 -29.38 -3.29
N PHE A 243 -6.50 -28.38 -3.37
CA PHE A 243 -7.21 -27.80 -2.24
C PHE A 243 -8.54 -27.18 -2.68
N MET A 244 -9.51 -27.17 -1.77
CA MET A 244 -10.80 -26.50 -1.96
C MET A 244 -11.44 -26.20 -0.61
N ASN A 245 -12.03 -25.01 -0.49
CA ASN A 245 -12.94 -24.63 0.59
C ASN A 245 -14.16 -23.86 0.04
N GLY A 246 -14.87 -23.11 0.89
CA GLY A 246 -16.10 -22.43 0.50
C GLY A 246 -15.91 -21.33 -0.55
N ALA A 247 -14.75 -20.68 -0.57
CA ALA A 247 -14.48 -19.53 -1.44
C ALA A 247 -13.40 -19.79 -2.50
N TYR A 248 -12.46 -20.70 -2.25
CA TYR A 248 -11.26 -20.89 -3.06
C TYR A 248 -11.07 -22.33 -3.54
N GLY A 249 -10.51 -22.47 -4.74
CA GLY A 249 -10.04 -23.73 -5.30
C GLY A 249 -8.60 -23.59 -5.79
N VAL A 250 -7.75 -24.57 -5.49
CA VAL A 250 -6.34 -24.57 -5.91
C VAL A 250 -6.09 -25.75 -6.83
N PHE A 251 -5.50 -25.47 -7.98
CA PHE A 251 -5.27 -26.44 -9.04
C PHE A 251 -3.80 -26.44 -9.48
N ASP A 252 -3.28 -27.63 -9.71
CA ASP A 252 -1.94 -27.88 -10.27
C ASP A 252 -2.08 -28.35 -11.72
N LEU A 253 -1.10 -28.00 -12.56
CA LEU A 253 -1.05 -28.39 -13.97
C LEU A 253 -0.30 -29.71 -14.19
#